data_AF-A0A1B5DVJ1-F1
#
_entry.id   AF-A0A1B5DVJ1-F1
#
_cell.length_a   1.000
_cell.length_b   1.000
_cell.length_c   1.000
_cell.angle_alpha   90.00
_cell.angle_beta   90.00
_cell.angle_gamma   90.00
#
_symmetry.space_group_name_H-M   'P 1'
#
loop_
_entity.id
_entity.type
_entity.pdbx_description
1 polymer ?
#
loop_
_entity_poly.entity_id
_entity_poly.type
_entity_poly.pdbx_seq_one_letter_code
_entity_poly.pdbx_strand_id
1 'polypeptide(L)'
;MIITLTYITFISLARVGTQLIQAIFTEAVRVAVSEWRANVTYEQVLEYLARPGDLGRELQPAIERELNSRGSSCAEVQAFAWAQPCLTLEGIFRPDDLPDTPIDFCPVPEAEGTVIARVTAIACLAAINSATVSYGSENGGDLFVNLVVFPPGRGKFTVKSADKMSGHTDGVTFPLRGYRDPLNERIAPSPDFVCLSALRNPKQVPTTVMPLDHLMARLSQEHIDELQKPQYIIGSQLTFQDGMVEILGDELDVDDAQLLFQMNGSWWIRFSHSTTQIADIDHKSAQEAMDALKHACADCAIAVPLQPGDIALVNNRIALHGRSEPGSEYGEQTRWLLRTYGLEITDIDPSQWHEGSDFKLYP
;
A
#
# COMPACT_ATOMS: atom_id res chain seq x y z
N MET A 1 -42.00 -17.97 33.45
CA MET A 1 -41.73 -16.64 32.86
C MET A 1 -40.23 -16.56 32.66
N ILE A 2 -39.77 -16.82 31.44
CA ILE A 2 -38.35 -16.93 31.08
C ILE A 2 -37.86 -15.51 30.81
N ILE A 3 -36.92 -15.02 31.61
CA ILE A 3 -36.27 -13.73 31.39
C ILE A 3 -35.11 -13.98 30.44
N THR A 4 -35.23 -13.46 29.22
CA THR A 4 -34.18 -13.44 28.21
C THR A 4 -33.12 -12.42 28.62
N LEU A 5 -31.90 -12.88 28.89
CA LEU A 5 -30.74 -12.02 29.11
C LEU A 5 -30.32 -11.45 27.74
N THR A 6 -30.57 -10.15 27.53
CA THR A 6 -30.08 -9.43 26.36
C THR A 6 -28.57 -9.27 26.47
N TYR A 7 -27.81 -9.89 25.56
CA TYR A 7 -26.38 -9.64 25.39
C TYR A 7 -26.18 -8.18 24.96
N ILE A 8 -25.68 -7.35 25.87
CA ILE A 8 -25.13 -6.04 25.53
C ILE A 8 -23.70 -6.28 25.05
N THR A 9 -23.48 -6.15 23.74
CA THR A 9 -22.14 -6.17 23.14
C THR A 9 -21.38 -4.95 23.65
N PHE A 10 -20.40 -5.16 24.54
CA PHE A 10 -19.46 -4.12 24.94
C PHE A 10 -18.57 -3.77 23.74
N ILE A 11 -18.96 -2.74 22.98
CA ILE A 11 -18.06 -2.10 22.02
C ILE A 11 -17.03 -1.35 22.87
N SER A 12 -15.76 -1.73 22.78
CA SER A 12 -14.66 -1.04 23.47
C SER A 12 -14.65 0.44 23.09
N LEU A 13 -14.56 1.34 24.08
CA LEU A 13 -14.44 2.79 23.87
C LEU A 13 -13.26 3.15 22.92
N ALA A 14 -12.20 2.33 22.91
CA ALA A 14 -11.10 2.47 21.97
C ALA A 14 -11.55 2.24 20.51
N ARG A 15 -12.39 1.23 20.25
CA ARG A 15 -12.97 0.97 18.91
C ARG A 15 -13.92 2.07 18.46
N VAL A 16 -14.65 2.68 19.40
CA VAL A 16 -15.51 3.84 19.10
C VAL A 16 -14.65 5.05 18.69
N GLY A 17 -13.53 5.27 19.39
CA GLY A 17 -12.56 6.31 19.04
C GLY A 17 -11.90 6.12 17.67
N THR A 18 -11.50 4.88 17.33
CA THR A 18 -10.87 4.58 16.03
C THR A 18 -11.84 4.74 14.85
N GLN A 19 -13.09 4.30 15.00
CA GLN A 19 -14.10 4.48 13.96
C GLN A 19 -14.45 5.96 13.75
N LEU A 20 -14.39 6.76 14.81
CA LEU A 20 -14.66 8.19 14.73
C LEU A 20 -13.58 8.94 13.94
N ILE A 21 -12.29 8.71 14.22
CA ILE A 21 -11.22 9.40 13.48
C ILE A 21 -11.16 8.99 12.01
N GLN A 22 -11.41 7.72 11.69
CA GLN A 22 -11.52 7.24 10.31
C GLN A 22 -12.66 7.94 9.57
N ALA A 23 -13.86 8.01 10.17
CA ALA A 23 -15.00 8.69 9.55
C ALA A 23 -14.78 10.20 9.38
N ILE A 24 -14.16 10.86 10.37
CA ILE A 24 -13.79 12.28 10.29
C ILE A 24 -12.79 12.50 9.16
N PHE A 25 -11.78 11.64 9.04
CA PHE A 25 -10.77 11.76 7.98
C PHE A 25 -11.38 11.57 6.59
N THR A 26 -12.18 10.51 6.41
CA THR A 26 -12.92 10.26 5.17
C THR A 26 -13.79 11.46 4.77
N GLU A 27 -14.55 12.03 5.71
CA GLU A 27 -15.41 13.19 5.43
C GLU A 27 -14.58 14.42 5.08
N ALA A 28 -13.51 14.71 5.82
CA ALA A 28 -12.70 15.89 5.59
C ALA A 28 -12.02 15.90 4.21
N VAL A 29 -11.44 14.77 3.81
CA VAL A 29 -10.84 14.62 2.47
C VAL A 29 -11.91 14.73 1.39
N ARG A 30 -13.04 14.05 1.55
CA ARG A 30 -14.13 14.05 0.57
C ARG A 30 -14.69 15.45 0.34
N VAL A 31 -14.92 16.23 1.40
CA VAL A 31 -15.40 17.62 1.29
C VAL A 31 -14.33 18.48 0.60
N ALA A 32 -13.08 18.45 1.08
CA ALA A 32 -12.00 19.26 0.53
C ALA A 32 -11.76 18.99 -0.97
N VAL A 33 -11.72 17.71 -1.37
CA VAL A 33 -11.54 17.31 -2.78
C VAL A 33 -12.75 17.68 -3.62
N SER A 34 -13.98 17.53 -3.10
CA SER A 34 -15.20 17.90 -3.83
C SER A 34 -15.28 19.41 -4.09
N GLU A 35 -14.95 20.22 -3.09
CA GLU A 35 -14.92 21.68 -3.22
C GLU A 35 -13.81 22.12 -4.18
N TRP A 36 -12.61 21.55 -4.07
CA TRP A 36 -11.52 21.82 -5.00
C TRP A 36 -11.91 21.47 -6.44
N ARG A 37 -12.47 20.27 -6.65
CA ARG A 37 -12.88 19.77 -7.98
C ARG A 37 -13.92 20.67 -8.64
N ALA A 38 -14.82 21.28 -7.87
CA ALA A 38 -15.83 22.20 -8.36
C ALA A 38 -15.27 23.53 -8.91
N ASN A 39 -14.01 23.87 -8.56
CA ASN A 39 -13.36 25.13 -8.93
C ASN A 39 -12.27 24.97 -10.01
N VAL A 40 -12.06 23.77 -10.54
CA VAL A 40 -11.06 23.48 -11.57
C VAL A 40 -11.69 22.83 -12.80
N THR A 41 -11.16 23.13 -13.99
CA THR A 41 -11.54 22.41 -15.22
C THR A 41 -10.90 21.04 -15.26
N TYR A 42 -11.40 20.16 -16.13
CA TYR A 42 -10.84 18.82 -16.29
C TYR A 42 -9.36 18.85 -16.71
N GLU A 43 -9.00 19.75 -17.63
CA GLU A 43 -7.63 19.95 -18.11
C GLU A 43 -6.71 20.39 -16.96
N GLN A 44 -7.17 21.31 -16.11
CA GLN A 44 -6.41 21.74 -14.94
C GLN A 44 -6.18 20.58 -13.97
N VAL A 45 -7.16 19.69 -13.79
CA VAL A 45 -6.96 18.50 -12.94
C VAL A 45 -5.84 17.61 -13.48
N LEU A 46 -5.76 17.41 -14.80
CA LEU A 46 -4.66 16.64 -15.41
C LEU A 46 -3.30 17.32 -15.18
N GLU A 47 -3.22 18.65 -15.28
CA GLU A 47 -2.00 19.42 -14.97
C GLU A 47 -1.56 19.30 -13.51
N TYR A 48 -2.52 19.19 -12.58
CA TYR A 48 -2.25 18.92 -11.17
C TYR A 48 -1.79 17.48 -10.93
N LEU A 49 -2.40 16.50 -11.59
CA LEU A 49 -2.01 15.09 -11.48
C LEU A 49 -0.58 14.82 -11.98
N ALA A 50 -0.09 15.63 -12.93
CA ALA A 50 1.30 15.57 -13.38
C ALA A 50 2.32 16.04 -12.33
N ARG A 51 1.87 16.72 -11.26
CA ARG A 51 2.70 17.29 -10.18
C ARG A 51 2.09 16.93 -8.81
N PRO A 52 2.14 15.65 -8.41
CA PRO A 52 1.43 15.16 -7.23
C PRO A 52 1.85 15.85 -5.93
N GLY A 53 3.12 16.26 -5.81
CA GLY A 53 3.60 17.03 -4.66
C GLY A 53 2.97 18.41 -4.55
N ASP A 54 2.79 19.11 -5.68
CA ASP A 54 2.08 20.39 -5.72
C ASP A 54 0.60 20.21 -5.38
N LEU A 55 -0.05 19.20 -5.96
CA LEU A 55 -1.46 18.90 -5.69
C LEU A 55 -1.70 18.54 -4.22
N GLY A 56 -0.82 17.76 -3.61
CA GLY A 56 -0.88 17.46 -2.18
C GLY A 56 -0.82 18.73 -1.32
N ARG A 57 0.11 19.64 -1.62
CA ARG A 57 0.25 20.94 -0.93
C ARG A 57 -0.97 21.86 -1.14
N GLU A 58 -1.59 21.80 -2.32
CA GLU A 58 -2.81 22.57 -2.63
C GLU A 58 -4.00 22.11 -1.78
N LEU A 59 -4.18 20.80 -1.62
CA LEU A 59 -5.35 20.23 -0.93
C LEU A 59 -5.21 20.18 0.59
N GLN A 60 -4.00 20.02 1.10
CA GLN A 60 -3.75 19.81 2.54
C GLN A 60 -4.34 20.92 3.44
N PRO A 61 -4.22 22.23 3.12
CA PRO A 61 -4.83 23.28 3.95
C PRO A 61 -6.36 23.21 4.03
N ALA A 62 -7.03 22.75 2.96
CA ALA A 62 -8.48 22.55 2.97
C ALA A 62 -8.87 21.35 3.84
N ILE A 63 -8.13 20.24 3.72
CA ILE A 63 -8.31 19.06 4.56
C ILE A 63 -8.11 19.40 6.04
N GLU A 64 -7.04 20.13 6.37
CA GLU A 64 -6.74 20.57 7.73
C GLU A 64 -7.88 21.42 8.31
N ARG A 65 -8.49 22.33 7.53
CA ARG A 65 -9.66 23.10 7.99
C ARG A 65 -10.86 22.20 8.26
N GLU A 66 -11.13 21.24 7.39
CA GLU A 66 -12.25 20.30 7.56
C GLU A 66 -12.04 19.33 8.74
N LEU A 67 -10.80 18.90 9.00
CA LEU A 67 -10.45 18.12 10.20
C LEU A 67 -10.65 18.96 11.47
N ASN A 68 -10.14 20.20 11.49
CA ASN A 68 -10.25 21.08 12.64
C ASN A 68 -11.72 21.42 12.99
N SER A 69 -12.57 21.64 11.99
CA SER A 69 -14.01 21.88 12.22
C SER A 69 -14.74 20.67 12.82
N ARG A 70 -14.14 19.48 12.75
CA ARG A 70 -14.62 18.21 13.31
C ARG A 70 -13.84 17.76 14.55
N GLY A 71 -12.97 18.62 15.09
CA GLY A 71 -12.20 18.34 16.32
C GLY A 71 -11.06 17.33 16.14
N SER A 72 -10.44 17.31 14.97
CA SER A 72 -9.25 16.53 14.64
C SER A 72 -8.22 17.39 13.88
N SER A 73 -7.09 16.83 13.47
CA SER A 73 -6.02 17.51 12.72
C SER A 73 -5.27 16.54 11.81
N CYS A 74 -4.51 17.05 10.82
CA CYS A 74 -3.61 16.22 10.00
C CYS A 74 -2.64 15.41 10.87
N ALA A 75 -2.14 16.00 11.96
CA ALA A 75 -1.22 15.33 12.88
C ALA A 75 -1.86 14.11 13.58
N GLU A 76 -3.12 14.24 14.01
CA GLU A 76 -3.84 13.14 14.66
C GLU A 76 -4.19 12.02 13.67
N VAL A 77 -4.64 12.36 12.45
CA VAL A 77 -4.93 11.35 11.43
C VAL A 77 -3.64 10.69 10.92
N GLN A 78 -2.53 11.40 10.85
CA GLN A 78 -1.21 10.84 10.57
C GLN A 78 -0.83 9.82 11.64
N ALA A 79 -0.84 10.21 12.91
CA ALA A 79 -0.49 9.31 14.02
C ALA A 79 -1.40 8.07 14.04
N PHE A 80 -2.69 8.25 13.74
CA PHE A 80 -3.64 7.16 13.62
C PHE A 80 -3.31 6.21 12.46
N ALA A 81 -3.10 6.74 11.24
CA ALA A 81 -2.78 5.94 10.06
C ALA A 81 -1.49 5.11 10.25
N TRP A 82 -0.46 5.71 10.87
CA TRP A 82 0.79 5.03 11.18
C TRP A 82 0.65 3.92 12.23
N ALA A 83 -0.36 3.99 13.09
CA ALA A 83 -0.67 2.96 14.08
C ALA A 83 -1.61 1.86 13.57
N GLN A 84 -2.20 2.01 12.38
CA GLN A 84 -3.09 1.01 11.79
C GLN A 84 -2.35 0.14 10.76
N PRO A 85 -2.54 -1.19 10.77
CA PRO A 85 -2.00 -2.06 9.71
C PRO A 85 -2.67 -1.78 8.35
N CYS A 86 -3.93 -1.37 8.37
CA CYS A 86 -4.67 -0.92 7.21
C CYS A 86 -5.75 0.08 7.65
N LEU A 87 -5.82 1.22 6.97
CA LEU A 87 -6.84 2.23 7.15
C LEU A 87 -7.75 2.26 5.92
N THR A 88 -9.05 1.98 6.11
CA THR A 88 -10.04 2.02 5.03
C THR A 88 -10.86 3.30 5.12
N LEU A 89 -10.94 4.06 4.03
CA LEU A 89 -11.71 5.28 3.90
C LEU A 89 -12.88 5.02 2.95
N GLU A 90 -14.02 4.68 3.55
CA GLU A 90 -15.20 4.19 2.83
C GLU A 90 -15.93 5.31 2.07
N GLY A 91 -16.27 5.06 0.79
CA GLY A 91 -17.03 5.99 -0.04
C GLY A 91 -16.41 7.39 -0.13
N ILE A 92 -15.08 7.49 -0.03
CA ILE A 92 -14.35 8.75 0.04
C ILE A 92 -14.37 9.50 -1.29
N PHE A 93 -14.51 8.80 -2.42
CA PHE A 93 -14.71 9.38 -3.74
C PHE A 93 -15.84 8.68 -4.49
N ARG A 94 -16.30 9.30 -5.59
CA ARG A 94 -17.33 8.72 -6.48
C ARG A 94 -16.68 8.14 -7.74
N PRO A 95 -16.73 6.82 -7.97
CA PRO A 95 -16.16 6.17 -9.14
C PRO A 95 -17.10 6.26 -10.36
N ASP A 96 -17.54 7.47 -10.71
CA ASP A 96 -18.49 7.70 -11.81
C ASP A 96 -17.78 7.73 -13.17
N ASP A 97 -18.54 7.56 -14.27
CA ASP A 97 -18.06 7.69 -15.65
C ASP A 97 -16.82 6.85 -16.01
N LEU A 98 -16.74 5.64 -15.45
CA LEU A 98 -15.63 4.73 -15.73
C LEU A 98 -15.79 4.03 -17.10
N PRO A 99 -14.74 3.99 -17.94
CA PRO A 99 -14.74 3.16 -19.17
C PRO A 99 -14.69 1.68 -18.82
N ASP A 100 -14.71 0.80 -19.81
CA ASP A 100 -14.41 -0.62 -19.56
C ASP A 100 -13.07 -0.77 -18.82
N THR A 101 -13.02 -1.77 -17.95
CA THR A 101 -11.86 -2.07 -17.11
C THR A 101 -10.66 -2.33 -18.01
N PRO A 102 -9.51 -1.69 -17.76
CA PRO A 102 -8.30 -1.92 -18.53
C PRO A 102 -7.84 -3.38 -18.49
N ILE A 103 -7.01 -3.73 -19.46
CA ILE A 103 -6.40 -5.07 -19.61
C ILE A 103 -4.88 -5.03 -19.40
N ASP A 104 -4.36 -3.93 -18.84
CA ASP A 104 -2.94 -3.68 -18.61
C ASP A 104 -2.75 -2.77 -17.37
N PHE A 105 -1.55 -2.78 -16.77
CA PHE A 105 -1.16 -1.88 -15.69
C PHE A 105 -1.29 -0.42 -16.12
N CYS A 106 -0.83 -0.10 -17.33
CA CYS A 106 -0.77 1.26 -17.85
C CYS A 106 -1.24 1.32 -19.31
N PRO A 107 -1.74 2.48 -19.77
CA PRO A 107 -2.01 3.68 -18.97
C PRO A 107 -3.27 3.52 -18.11
N VAL A 108 -3.36 4.29 -17.02
CA VAL A 108 -4.64 4.51 -16.34
C VAL A 108 -5.50 5.42 -17.24
N PRO A 109 -6.71 5.00 -17.66
CA PRO A 109 -7.58 5.82 -18.48
C PRO A 109 -7.85 7.18 -17.84
N GLU A 110 -7.92 8.23 -18.64
CA GLU A 110 -8.33 9.56 -18.19
C GLU A 110 -9.85 9.67 -18.28
N ALA A 111 -10.53 9.25 -17.22
CA ALA A 111 -11.96 9.40 -17.04
C ALA A 111 -12.24 10.05 -15.68
N GLU A 112 -13.41 10.67 -15.49
CA GLU A 112 -13.70 11.41 -14.26
C GLU A 112 -13.50 10.56 -13.00
N GLY A 113 -14.02 9.32 -12.98
CA GLY A 113 -13.85 8.40 -11.86
C GLY A 113 -12.41 8.00 -11.56
N THR A 114 -11.56 7.82 -12.59
CA THR A 114 -10.14 7.49 -12.38
C THR A 114 -9.34 8.73 -11.96
N VAL A 115 -9.69 9.90 -12.50
CA VAL A 115 -9.09 11.19 -12.16
C VAL A 115 -9.36 11.52 -10.69
N ILE A 116 -10.63 11.48 -10.26
CA ILE A 116 -10.98 11.82 -8.89
C ILE A 116 -10.41 10.82 -7.88
N ALA A 117 -10.32 9.53 -8.24
CA ALA A 117 -9.66 8.53 -7.40
C ALA A 117 -8.18 8.87 -7.17
N ARG A 118 -7.45 9.26 -8.23
CA ARG A 118 -6.03 9.66 -8.15
C ARG A 118 -5.83 10.92 -7.30
N VAL A 119 -6.65 11.95 -7.53
CA VAL A 119 -6.62 13.18 -6.71
C VAL A 119 -6.88 12.86 -5.24
N THR A 120 -7.89 12.04 -4.96
CA THR A 120 -8.27 11.68 -3.59
C THR A 120 -7.18 10.88 -2.89
N ALA A 121 -6.52 9.95 -3.60
CA ALA A 121 -5.38 9.21 -3.07
C ALA A 121 -4.20 10.14 -2.71
N ILE A 122 -3.85 11.08 -3.59
CA ILE A 122 -2.81 12.10 -3.32
C ILE A 122 -3.18 12.92 -2.09
N ALA A 123 -4.45 13.34 -1.99
CA ALA A 123 -4.97 14.12 -0.87
C ALA A 123 -4.87 13.36 0.46
N CYS A 124 -5.21 12.07 0.46
CA CYS A 124 -5.10 11.20 1.64
C CYS A 124 -3.64 11.07 2.11
N LEU A 125 -2.73 10.80 1.18
CA LEU A 125 -1.31 10.64 1.48
C LEU A 125 -0.71 11.95 2.01
N ALA A 126 -1.02 13.09 1.37
CA ALA A 126 -0.57 14.40 1.82
C ALA A 126 -1.06 14.75 3.24
N ALA A 127 -2.31 14.42 3.57
CA ALA A 127 -2.88 14.65 4.91
C ALA A 127 -2.16 13.86 6.01
N ILE A 128 -1.54 12.72 5.69
CA ILE A 128 -0.74 11.92 6.63
C ILE A 128 0.77 12.13 6.48
N ASN A 129 1.17 13.28 5.91
CA ASN A 129 2.57 13.65 5.67
C ASN A 129 3.36 12.62 4.85
N SER A 130 2.71 11.97 3.89
CA SER A 130 3.33 11.06 2.93
C SER A 130 3.22 11.64 1.52
N ALA A 131 4.34 11.74 0.81
CA ALA A 131 4.32 12.10 -0.60
C ALA A 131 3.85 10.90 -1.43
N THR A 132 3.10 11.18 -2.50
CA THR A 132 2.75 10.17 -3.50
C THR A 132 3.94 9.96 -4.43
N VAL A 133 4.45 8.73 -4.48
CA VAL A 133 5.69 8.39 -5.19
C VAL A 133 5.53 7.15 -6.08
N SER A 134 6.45 6.99 -7.02
CA SER A 134 6.65 5.77 -7.82
C SER A 134 8.12 5.37 -7.83
N TYR A 135 8.42 4.19 -8.35
CA TYR A 135 9.79 3.69 -8.55
C TYR A 135 10.03 3.48 -10.03
N GLY A 136 11.13 4.01 -10.59
CA GLY A 136 11.41 3.93 -12.02
C GLY A 136 11.50 2.50 -12.56
N SER A 137 11.97 1.59 -11.71
CA SER A 137 12.08 0.16 -11.95
C SER A 137 10.73 -0.57 -12.01
N GLU A 138 9.63 0.04 -11.56
CA GLU A 138 8.31 -0.58 -11.56
C GLU A 138 7.37 0.10 -12.56
N ASN A 139 6.87 -0.66 -13.55
CA ASN A 139 5.91 -0.17 -14.55
C ASN A 139 6.33 1.16 -15.20
N GLY A 140 7.62 1.33 -15.51
CA GLY A 140 8.15 2.57 -16.12
C GLY A 140 8.13 3.80 -15.18
N GLY A 141 7.88 3.60 -13.89
CA GLY A 141 7.72 4.66 -12.91
C GLY A 141 6.41 5.42 -13.02
N ASP A 142 5.37 4.80 -13.58
CA ASP A 142 4.00 5.35 -13.53
C ASP A 142 3.53 5.52 -12.07
N LEU A 143 2.96 6.68 -11.78
CA LEU A 143 2.52 7.04 -10.42
C LEU A 143 1.30 6.25 -9.94
N PHE A 144 0.44 5.87 -10.89
CA PHE A 144 -0.74 5.05 -10.66
C PHE A 144 -0.80 3.94 -11.68
N VAL A 145 -1.13 2.74 -11.22
CA VAL A 145 -1.28 1.56 -12.09
C VAL A 145 -2.62 0.87 -11.86
N ASN A 146 -3.16 0.26 -12.91
CA ASN A 146 -4.37 -0.55 -12.84
C ASN A 146 -4.04 -1.93 -12.25
N LEU A 147 -4.69 -2.30 -11.15
CA LEU A 147 -4.69 -3.65 -10.63
C LEU A 147 -5.90 -4.41 -11.16
N VAL A 148 -5.69 -5.09 -12.29
CA VAL A 148 -6.70 -5.83 -13.07
C VAL A 148 -6.23 -7.25 -13.34
N VAL A 149 -7.14 -8.10 -13.81
CA VAL A 149 -6.78 -9.41 -14.37
C VAL A 149 -6.32 -9.20 -15.82
N PHE A 150 -5.21 -9.81 -16.19
CA PHE A 150 -4.67 -9.68 -17.54
C PHE A 150 -5.22 -10.74 -18.49
N PRO A 151 -5.37 -10.38 -19.78
CA PRO A 151 -5.73 -11.34 -20.81
C PRO A 151 -4.63 -12.40 -20.98
N PRO A 152 -4.96 -13.55 -21.59
CA PRO A 152 -3.97 -14.54 -22.01
C PRO A 152 -2.87 -13.93 -22.89
N GLY A 153 -1.65 -14.48 -22.78
CA GLY A 153 -0.51 -14.11 -23.63
C GLY A 153 0.59 -13.28 -22.97
N ARG A 154 0.49 -12.99 -21.66
CA ARG A 154 1.51 -12.23 -20.90
C ARG A 154 2.35 -13.08 -19.95
N GLY A 155 2.47 -14.38 -20.23
CA GLY A 155 3.28 -15.30 -19.43
C GLY A 155 2.92 -15.31 -17.95
N LYS A 156 3.93 -15.11 -17.08
CA LYS A 156 3.77 -15.10 -15.62
C LYS A 156 2.79 -14.03 -15.13
N PHE A 157 2.68 -12.89 -15.84
CA PHE A 157 1.77 -11.82 -15.46
C PHE A 157 0.30 -12.24 -15.61
N THR A 158 -0.08 -12.91 -16.71
CA THR A 158 -1.44 -13.47 -16.86
C THR A 158 -1.80 -14.36 -15.67
N VAL A 159 -0.91 -15.30 -15.33
CA VAL A 159 -1.14 -16.26 -14.23
C VAL A 159 -1.26 -15.54 -12.89
N LYS A 160 -0.28 -14.69 -12.53
CA LYS A 160 -0.30 -13.98 -11.24
C LYS A 160 -1.46 -13.00 -11.10
N SER A 161 -1.90 -12.38 -12.18
CA SER A 161 -3.02 -11.44 -12.14
C SER A 161 -4.35 -12.11 -11.80
N ALA A 162 -4.53 -13.37 -12.17
CA ALA A 162 -5.75 -14.16 -11.97
C ALA A 162 -5.76 -15.00 -10.68
N ASP A 163 -4.59 -15.29 -10.09
CA ASP A 163 -4.43 -16.15 -8.92
C ASP A 163 -4.52 -15.37 -7.58
N LYS A 164 -4.57 -16.06 -6.45
CA LYS A 164 -4.38 -15.45 -5.14
C LYS A 164 -2.97 -14.86 -5.01
N MET A 165 -2.85 -13.77 -4.27
CA MET A 165 -1.55 -13.18 -3.88
C MET A 165 -1.33 -13.43 -2.39
N SER A 166 -0.20 -14.05 -2.07
CA SER A 166 0.22 -14.29 -0.68
C SER A 166 0.78 -13.01 -0.05
N GLY A 167 0.93 -13.01 1.28
CA GLY A 167 1.41 -11.85 2.04
C GLY A 167 2.78 -11.36 1.58
N HIS A 168 2.89 -10.07 1.31
CA HIS A 168 4.14 -9.41 0.98
C HIS A 168 4.17 -7.95 1.44
N THR A 169 5.39 -7.43 1.54
CA THR A 169 5.77 -6.02 1.56
C THR A 169 6.03 -5.57 0.11
N ASP A 170 5.55 -4.40 -0.31
CA ASP A 170 5.88 -3.84 -1.64
C ASP A 170 7.27 -3.19 -1.62
N GLY A 171 8.02 -3.33 -2.71
CA GLY A 171 9.41 -2.88 -2.79
C GLY A 171 10.32 -3.62 -1.82
N VAL A 172 10.08 -4.92 -1.60
CA VAL A 172 10.70 -5.71 -0.51
C VAL A 172 12.23 -5.77 -0.55
N THR A 173 12.85 -5.56 -1.71
CA THR A 173 14.31 -5.50 -1.87
C THR A 173 14.89 -4.13 -1.59
N PHE A 174 14.07 -3.09 -1.52
CA PHE A 174 14.54 -1.75 -1.19
C PHE A 174 14.88 -1.60 0.29
N PRO A 175 15.77 -0.65 0.64
CA PRO A 175 16.04 -0.29 2.02
C PRO A 175 14.76 0.03 2.79
N LEU A 176 14.77 -0.21 4.10
CA LEU A 176 13.77 0.39 4.97
C LEU A 176 14.05 1.89 5.11
N ARG A 177 13.00 2.68 5.36
CA ARG A 177 13.17 4.11 5.66
C ARG A 177 14.11 4.27 6.87
N GLY A 178 15.10 5.15 6.73
CA GLY A 178 16.18 5.34 7.69
C GLY A 178 17.45 4.53 7.42
N TYR A 179 17.41 3.59 6.47
CA TYR A 179 18.59 2.84 6.00
C TYR A 179 18.94 3.26 4.57
N ARG A 180 20.21 3.05 4.19
CA ARG A 180 20.70 3.19 2.82
C ARG A 180 21.07 1.81 2.29
N ASP A 181 20.95 1.65 0.99
CA ASP A 181 21.50 0.47 0.34
C ASP A 181 23.04 0.49 0.48
N PRO A 182 23.67 -0.64 0.85
CA PRO A 182 25.10 -0.67 1.13
C PRO A 182 25.98 -0.58 -0.12
N LEU A 183 25.45 -0.86 -1.31
CA LEU A 183 26.20 -0.91 -2.56
C LEU A 183 25.87 0.27 -3.48
N ASN A 184 24.64 0.78 -3.43
CA ASN A 184 24.19 1.89 -4.25
C ASN A 184 23.30 2.87 -3.49
N GLU A 185 23.90 3.94 -2.95
CA GLU A 185 23.22 4.95 -2.14
C GLU A 185 22.03 5.64 -2.83
N ARG A 186 21.94 5.56 -4.16
CA ARG A 186 20.82 6.09 -4.95
C ARG A 186 19.55 5.27 -4.82
N ILE A 187 19.62 4.00 -4.40
CA ILE A 187 18.42 3.17 -4.20
C ILE A 187 17.59 3.80 -3.08
N ALA A 188 16.40 4.25 -3.43
CA ALA A 188 15.44 4.84 -2.51
C ALA A 188 14.86 3.76 -1.58
N PRO A 189 14.41 4.14 -0.37
CA PRO A 189 13.74 3.20 0.51
C PRO A 189 12.40 2.74 -0.09
N SER A 190 11.96 1.55 0.31
CA SER A 190 10.62 1.00 0.08
C SER A 190 9.52 1.96 0.56
N PRO A 191 8.29 1.87 0.03
CA PRO A 191 7.21 2.77 0.44
C PRO A 191 6.76 2.51 1.87
N ASP A 192 6.24 3.53 2.54
CA ASP A 192 5.63 3.41 3.88
C ASP A 192 4.19 2.91 3.77
N PHE A 193 3.46 3.34 2.74
CA PHE A 193 2.08 2.95 2.50
C PHE A 193 1.86 2.46 1.08
N VAL A 194 1.03 1.42 0.94
CA VAL A 194 0.40 1.03 -0.33
C VAL A 194 -1.02 1.55 -0.32
N CYS A 195 -1.35 2.41 -1.28
CA CYS A 195 -2.67 3.02 -1.42
C CYS A 195 -3.45 2.33 -2.54
N LEU A 196 -4.61 1.74 -2.20
CA LEU A 196 -5.50 1.04 -3.12
C LEU A 196 -6.80 1.83 -3.27
N SER A 197 -7.07 2.36 -4.46
CA SER A 197 -8.33 3.07 -4.77
C SER A 197 -9.27 2.17 -5.54
N ALA A 198 -10.45 1.88 -4.99
CA ALA A 198 -11.37 0.92 -5.57
C ALA A 198 -12.33 1.54 -6.57
N LEU A 199 -12.20 1.14 -7.84
CA LEU A 199 -13.06 1.62 -8.93
C LEU A 199 -14.20 0.65 -9.21
N ARG A 200 -13.91 -0.65 -9.28
CA ARG A 200 -14.88 -1.73 -9.44
C ARG A 200 -14.48 -2.97 -8.65
N ASN A 201 -15.42 -3.64 -8.00
CA ASN A 201 -15.20 -4.92 -7.33
C ASN A 201 -16.47 -5.78 -7.24
N PRO A 202 -17.06 -6.20 -8.39
CA PRO A 202 -18.39 -6.82 -8.42
C PRO A 202 -18.49 -8.12 -7.61
N LYS A 203 -17.38 -8.85 -7.52
CA LYS A 203 -17.27 -10.12 -6.78
C LYS A 203 -16.81 -9.95 -5.33
N GLN A 204 -16.65 -8.71 -4.86
CA GLN A 204 -16.23 -8.40 -3.50
C GLN A 204 -14.92 -9.11 -3.11
N VAL A 205 -14.00 -9.26 -4.08
CA VAL A 205 -12.74 -9.99 -3.88
C VAL A 205 -11.90 -9.19 -2.89
N PRO A 206 -11.60 -9.76 -1.71
CA PRO A 206 -10.94 -9.00 -0.66
C PRO A 206 -9.45 -8.83 -0.96
N THR A 207 -8.94 -7.66 -0.61
CA THR A 207 -7.54 -7.50 -0.23
C THR A 207 -7.34 -8.25 1.10
N THR A 208 -6.25 -8.99 1.25
CA THR A 208 -5.91 -9.61 2.53
C THR A 208 -4.84 -8.77 3.22
N VAL A 209 -4.99 -8.54 4.51
CA VAL A 209 -4.01 -7.84 5.34
C VAL A 209 -3.59 -8.77 6.47
N MET A 210 -2.31 -8.79 6.81
CA MET A 210 -1.74 -9.60 7.89
C MET A 210 -1.03 -8.65 8.86
N PRO A 211 -1.75 -8.13 9.87
CA PRO A 211 -1.20 -7.20 10.86
C PRO A 211 -0.01 -7.81 11.60
N LEU A 212 1.08 -7.08 11.70
CA LEU A 212 2.31 -7.57 12.31
C LEU A 212 2.13 -7.90 13.79
N ASP A 213 1.34 -7.13 14.53
CA ASP A 213 1.02 -7.42 15.93
C ASP A 213 0.33 -8.80 16.10
N HIS A 214 -0.57 -9.16 15.18
CA HIS A 214 -1.19 -10.48 15.14
C HIS A 214 -0.16 -11.57 14.82
N LEU A 215 0.75 -11.32 13.88
CA LEU A 215 1.84 -12.26 13.55
C LEU A 215 2.76 -12.48 14.76
N MET A 216 3.19 -11.40 15.41
CA MET A 216 4.04 -11.43 16.59
C MET A 216 3.41 -12.23 17.74
N ALA A 217 2.08 -12.15 17.91
CA ALA A 217 1.36 -12.94 18.91
C ALA A 217 1.34 -14.47 18.63
N ARG A 218 1.71 -14.90 17.41
CA ARG A 218 1.81 -16.31 17.02
C ARG A 218 3.24 -16.85 16.99
N LEU A 219 4.23 -15.96 17.05
CA LEU A 219 5.64 -16.33 17.03
C LEU A 219 6.17 -16.54 18.45
N SER A 220 7.06 -17.52 18.62
CA SER A 220 7.82 -17.64 19.87
C SER A 220 8.93 -16.58 19.90
N GLN A 221 9.49 -16.31 21.09
CA GLN A 221 10.64 -15.41 21.19
C GLN A 221 11.83 -15.92 20.36
N GLU A 222 12.05 -17.24 20.34
CA GLU A 222 13.10 -17.86 19.53
C GLU A 222 12.88 -17.58 18.03
N HIS A 223 11.65 -17.71 17.52
CA HIS A 223 11.36 -17.36 16.12
C HIS A 223 11.60 -15.88 15.83
N ILE A 224 11.19 -14.99 16.75
CA ILE A 224 11.41 -13.54 16.62
C ILE A 224 12.90 -13.22 16.59
N ASP A 225 13.71 -13.88 17.41
CA ASP A 225 15.16 -13.69 17.46
C ASP A 225 15.83 -14.20 16.16
N GLU A 226 15.38 -15.33 15.59
CA GLU A 226 15.87 -15.82 14.30
C GLU A 226 15.49 -14.90 13.13
N LEU A 227 14.27 -14.36 13.11
CA LEU A 227 13.80 -13.46 12.04
C LEU A 227 14.51 -12.10 12.03
N GLN A 228 15.16 -11.70 13.13
CA GLN A 228 15.99 -10.50 13.23
C GLN A 228 17.43 -10.72 12.75
N LYS A 229 17.86 -11.96 12.52
CA LYS A 229 19.23 -12.23 12.07
C LYS A 229 19.39 -11.98 10.57
N PRO A 230 20.57 -11.52 10.14
CA PRO A 230 20.90 -11.37 8.72
C PRO A 230 21.20 -12.76 8.11
N GLN A 231 20.15 -13.53 7.81
CA GLN A 231 20.29 -14.93 7.37
C GLN A 231 19.30 -15.35 6.29
N TYR A 232 18.65 -14.38 5.65
CA TYR A 232 17.69 -14.58 4.59
C TYR A 232 18.19 -13.93 3.30
N ILE A 233 17.65 -14.39 2.18
CA ILE A 233 17.84 -13.76 0.86
C ILE A 233 16.47 -13.27 0.40
N ILE A 234 16.39 -12.04 -0.06
CA ILE A 234 15.17 -11.45 -0.62
C ILE A 234 15.45 -11.04 -2.06
N GLY A 235 14.69 -11.62 -3.00
CA GLY A 235 14.76 -11.22 -4.40
C GLY A 235 13.66 -10.26 -4.86
N SER A 236 13.89 -9.67 -6.02
CA SER A 236 13.01 -8.66 -6.62
C SER A 236 11.62 -9.20 -6.98
N GLN A 237 10.60 -8.39 -6.75
CA GLN A 237 9.22 -8.72 -7.15
C GLN A 237 9.06 -8.61 -8.67
N LEU A 238 8.18 -9.44 -9.24
CA LEU A 238 8.04 -9.58 -10.72
C LEU A 238 7.84 -8.25 -11.46
N THR A 239 7.12 -7.29 -10.89
CA THR A 239 6.85 -5.98 -11.52
C THR A 239 8.06 -5.05 -11.53
N PHE A 240 9.08 -5.34 -10.73
CA PHE A 240 10.32 -4.56 -10.60
C PHE A 240 11.47 -5.14 -11.43
N GLN A 241 11.48 -6.44 -11.72
CA GLN A 241 12.63 -7.15 -12.30
C GLN A 241 13.16 -6.52 -13.59
N ASP A 242 12.29 -6.31 -14.59
CA ASP A 242 12.70 -5.78 -15.89
C ASP A 242 13.29 -4.35 -15.76
N GLY A 243 12.68 -3.50 -14.94
CA GLY A 243 13.16 -2.15 -14.70
C GLY A 243 14.43 -2.10 -13.83
N MET A 244 14.62 -3.05 -12.91
CA MET A 244 15.92 -3.20 -12.21
C MET A 244 17.03 -3.50 -13.21
N VAL A 245 16.82 -4.48 -14.09
CA VAL A 245 17.83 -4.85 -15.08
C VAL A 245 18.14 -3.67 -16.00
N GLU A 246 17.12 -2.91 -16.43
CA GLU A 246 17.32 -1.73 -17.26
C GLU A 246 18.14 -0.62 -16.57
N ILE A 247 17.88 -0.38 -15.27
CA ILE A 247 18.39 0.79 -14.55
C ILE A 247 19.68 0.50 -13.77
N LEU A 248 19.79 -0.70 -13.19
CA LEU A 248 20.93 -1.18 -12.41
C LEU A 248 21.89 -2.04 -13.23
N GLY A 249 21.42 -2.62 -14.35
CA GLY A 249 22.17 -3.60 -15.14
C GLY A 249 22.04 -5.05 -14.65
N ASP A 250 21.32 -5.28 -13.56
CA ASP A 250 21.05 -6.61 -12.98
C ASP A 250 19.76 -6.57 -12.13
N GLU A 251 19.24 -7.74 -11.72
CA GLU A 251 18.22 -7.80 -10.68
C GLU A 251 18.79 -7.35 -9.33
N LEU A 252 17.95 -6.77 -8.47
CA LEU A 252 18.33 -6.43 -7.10
C LEU A 252 17.95 -7.56 -6.16
N ASP A 253 18.94 -8.16 -5.50
CA ASP A 253 18.77 -9.11 -4.42
C ASP A 253 19.40 -8.55 -3.13
N VAL A 254 18.80 -8.88 -1.99
CA VAL A 254 19.33 -8.55 -0.67
C VAL A 254 19.82 -9.85 -0.03
N ASP A 255 21.13 -10.03 -0.06
CA ASP A 255 21.82 -11.03 0.76
C ASP A 255 21.83 -10.58 2.23
N ASP A 256 21.94 -11.55 3.15
CA ASP A 256 22.01 -11.29 4.60
C ASP A 256 20.83 -10.44 5.11
N ALA A 257 19.65 -10.63 4.52
CA ALA A 257 18.43 -9.91 4.88
C ALA A 257 17.94 -10.31 6.28
N GLN A 258 17.44 -9.31 7.00
CA GLN A 258 16.58 -9.47 8.17
C GLN A 258 15.12 -9.32 7.74
N LEU A 259 14.21 -10.00 8.46
CA LEU A 259 12.77 -9.98 8.19
C LEU A 259 11.99 -9.17 9.23
N LEU A 260 12.47 -9.10 10.47
CA LEU A 260 11.89 -8.29 11.55
C LEU A 260 12.89 -7.26 12.08
N PHE A 261 12.38 -6.07 12.40
CA PHE A 261 13.18 -4.93 12.82
C PHE A 261 12.54 -4.24 14.02
N GLN A 262 13.34 -3.89 15.02
CA GLN A 262 12.89 -3.05 16.14
C GLN A 262 13.18 -1.58 15.82
N MET A 263 12.14 -0.79 15.58
CA MET A 263 12.20 0.60 15.13
C MET A 263 11.45 1.50 16.11
N ASN A 264 12.16 2.40 16.81
CA ASN A 264 11.57 3.39 17.72
C ASN A 264 10.54 2.81 18.72
N GLY A 265 10.82 1.63 19.28
CA GLY A 265 9.94 0.94 20.23
C GLY A 265 8.77 0.19 19.60
N SER A 266 8.69 0.12 18.27
CA SER A 266 7.72 -0.67 17.51
C SER A 266 8.42 -1.73 16.64
N TRP A 267 7.68 -2.74 16.19
CA TRP A 267 8.19 -3.75 15.25
C TRP A 267 7.83 -3.38 13.83
N TRP A 268 8.77 -3.54 12.90
CA TRP A 268 8.55 -3.48 11.45
C TRP A 268 8.88 -4.83 10.81
N ILE A 269 8.26 -5.10 9.66
CA ILE A 269 8.45 -6.33 8.88
C ILE A 269 8.84 -6.02 7.43
N ARG A 270 9.69 -6.89 6.86
CA ARG A 270 10.03 -6.93 5.44
C ARG A 270 10.04 -8.37 4.98
N PHE A 271 9.03 -8.78 4.23
CA PHE A 271 8.88 -10.18 3.84
C PHE A 271 8.06 -10.34 2.56
N SER A 272 8.36 -11.37 1.78
CA SER A 272 7.56 -11.79 0.62
C SER A 272 7.54 -13.31 0.52
N HIS A 273 6.35 -13.91 0.52
CA HIS A 273 6.22 -15.36 0.35
C HIS A 273 6.88 -15.89 -0.91
N SER A 274 6.90 -15.10 -1.99
CA SER A 274 7.35 -15.55 -3.31
C SER A 274 8.82 -15.30 -3.58
N THR A 275 9.49 -14.43 -2.80
CA THR A 275 10.87 -14.00 -3.10
C THR A 275 11.79 -14.03 -1.89
N THR A 276 11.31 -14.42 -0.70
CA THR A 276 12.15 -14.64 0.47
C THR A 276 12.52 -16.12 0.63
N GLN A 277 13.80 -16.39 0.83
CA GLN A 277 14.36 -17.71 1.12
C GLN A 277 15.40 -17.64 2.24
N ILE A 278 15.77 -18.77 2.83
CA ILE A 278 16.92 -18.86 3.73
C ILE A 278 18.23 -18.80 2.93
N ALA A 279 19.26 -18.17 3.51
CA ALA A 279 20.57 -18.09 2.86
C ALA A 279 21.33 -19.43 2.88
N ASP A 280 21.18 -20.21 3.97
CA ASP A 280 21.80 -21.52 4.14
C ASP A 280 20.74 -22.57 4.49
N ILE A 281 20.65 -23.64 3.68
CA ILE A 281 19.69 -24.73 3.88
C ILE A 281 19.96 -25.56 5.14
N ASP A 282 21.19 -25.55 5.65
CA ASP A 282 21.56 -26.28 6.86
C ASP A 282 21.16 -25.51 8.14
N HIS A 283 20.77 -24.23 8.02
CA HIS A 283 20.28 -23.40 9.13
C HIS A 283 18.81 -23.70 9.45
N LYS A 284 18.57 -24.83 10.11
CA LYS A 284 17.22 -25.29 10.48
C LYS A 284 16.40 -24.26 11.26
N SER A 285 17.03 -23.49 12.15
CA SER A 285 16.34 -22.46 12.95
C SER A 285 15.77 -21.32 12.08
N ALA A 286 16.52 -20.89 11.05
CA ALA A 286 16.06 -19.87 10.12
C ALA A 286 14.85 -20.34 9.31
N GLN A 287 14.88 -21.60 8.86
CA GLN A 287 13.79 -22.26 8.15
C GLN A 287 12.55 -22.42 9.03
N GLU A 288 12.72 -22.92 10.27
CA GLU A 288 11.65 -23.08 11.24
C GLU A 288 10.97 -21.75 11.57
N ALA A 289 11.74 -20.69 11.78
CA ALA A 289 11.20 -19.35 12.04
C ALA A 289 10.47 -18.76 10.83
N MET A 290 11.00 -18.94 9.61
CA MET A 290 10.33 -18.52 8.38
C MET A 290 9.03 -19.31 8.13
N ASP A 291 9.03 -20.61 8.39
CA ASP A 291 7.83 -21.42 8.27
C ASP A 291 6.80 -21.01 9.32
N ALA A 292 7.20 -20.75 10.57
CA ALA A 292 6.32 -20.22 11.59
C ALA A 292 5.68 -18.87 11.17
N LEU A 293 6.45 -17.96 10.57
CA LEU A 293 5.93 -16.72 10.01
C LEU A 293 4.90 -16.95 8.89
N LYS A 294 5.18 -17.87 7.96
CA LYS A 294 4.25 -18.23 6.88
C LYS A 294 2.95 -18.83 7.43
N HIS A 295 3.03 -19.71 8.44
CA HIS A 295 1.84 -20.25 9.10
C HIS A 295 1.05 -19.16 9.82
N ALA A 296 1.73 -18.27 10.56
CA ALA A 296 1.09 -17.13 11.22
C ALA A 296 0.37 -16.21 10.21
N CYS A 297 0.95 -15.98 9.03
CA CYS A 297 0.30 -15.23 7.95
C CYS A 297 -1.01 -15.87 7.49
N ALA A 298 -1.04 -17.19 7.35
CA ALA A 298 -2.25 -17.93 6.97
C ALA A 298 -3.35 -17.80 8.04
N ASP A 299 -2.97 -17.84 9.32
CA ASP A 299 -3.91 -17.80 10.45
C ASP A 299 -4.43 -16.40 10.79
N CYS A 300 -3.64 -15.36 10.51
CA CYS A 300 -3.92 -13.99 10.93
C CYS A 300 -4.42 -13.07 9.81
N ALA A 301 -4.57 -13.60 8.59
CA ALA A 301 -5.07 -12.82 7.46
C ALA A 301 -6.50 -12.34 7.72
N ILE A 302 -6.68 -11.02 7.67
CA ILE A 302 -7.97 -10.35 7.69
C ILE A 302 -8.39 -9.96 6.28
N ALA A 303 -9.65 -10.20 5.94
CA ALA A 303 -10.23 -9.83 4.65
C ALA A 303 -10.73 -8.38 4.69
N VAL A 304 -10.30 -7.58 3.72
CA VAL A 304 -10.71 -6.18 3.52
C VAL A 304 -11.33 -6.05 2.12
N PRO A 305 -12.65 -6.30 1.97
CA PRO A 305 -13.34 -6.11 0.71
C PRO A 305 -13.59 -4.61 0.47
N LEU A 306 -12.92 -4.05 -0.53
CA LEU A 306 -13.11 -2.65 -0.91
C LEU A 306 -14.30 -2.50 -1.86
N GLN A 307 -15.22 -1.60 -1.52
CA GLN A 307 -16.31 -1.16 -2.37
C GLN A 307 -15.83 -0.11 -3.38
N PRO A 308 -16.49 0.03 -4.54
CA PRO A 308 -16.29 1.18 -5.41
C PRO A 308 -16.41 2.50 -4.64
N GLY A 309 -15.39 3.35 -4.74
CA GLY A 309 -15.29 4.64 -4.02
C GLY A 309 -14.47 4.58 -2.73
N ASP A 310 -14.03 3.40 -2.30
CA ASP A 310 -13.17 3.24 -1.12
C ASP A 310 -11.69 3.47 -1.46
N ILE A 311 -10.94 3.96 -0.48
CA ILE A 311 -9.47 3.92 -0.48
C ILE A 311 -8.99 3.11 0.73
N ALA A 312 -8.03 2.20 0.52
CA ALA A 312 -7.29 1.59 1.61
C ALA A 312 -5.83 2.03 1.61
N LEU A 313 -5.34 2.44 2.77
CA LEU A 313 -3.93 2.72 3.05
C LEU A 313 -3.38 1.56 3.88
N VAL A 314 -2.67 0.64 3.23
CA VAL A 314 -1.98 -0.46 3.90
C VAL A 314 -0.63 0.04 4.37
N ASN A 315 -0.34 -0.10 5.66
CA ASN A 315 0.95 0.29 6.22
C ASN A 315 1.98 -0.81 5.94
N ASN A 316 2.87 -0.54 4.99
CA ASN A 316 3.89 -1.45 4.48
C ASN A 316 5.00 -1.74 5.51
N ARG A 317 4.98 -1.09 6.68
CA ARG A 317 5.91 -1.32 7.79
C ARG A 317 5.39 -2.32 8.81
N ILE A 318 4.08 -2.30 9.08
CA ILE A 318 3.46 -3.08 10.17
C ILE A 318 2.36 -4.02 9.68
N ALA A 319 2.26 -4.24 8.38
CA ALA A 319 1.38 -5.23 7.79
C ALA A 319 2.01 -5.83 6.53
N LEU A 320 1.77 -7.12 6.31
CA LEU A 320 1.86 -7.69 4.98
C LEU A 320 0.49 -7.61 4.32
N HIS A 321 0.44 -7.63 3.01
CA HIS A 321 -0.82 -7.70 2.29
C HIS A 321 -0.77 -8.63 1.09
N GLY A 322 -1.96 -8.96 0.60
CA GLY A 322 -2.16 -9.83 -0.53
C GLY A 322 -3.58 -9.67 -1.06
N ARG A 323 -4.07 -10.70 -1.73
CA ARG A 323 -5.39 -10.67 -2.36
C ARG A 323 -5.92 -12.10 -2.47
N SER A 324 -7.21 -12.28 -2.23
CA SER A 324 -7.88 -13.52 -2.64
C SER A 324 -7.91 -13.66 -4.16
N GLU A 325 -8.26 -14.85 -4.64
CA GLU A 325 -8.33 -15.14 -6.07
C GLU A 325 -9.43 -14.31 -6.75
N PRO A 326 -9.10 -13.41 -7.70
CA PRO A 326 -10.10 -12.62 -8.43
C PRO A 326 -10.83 -13.42 -9.52
N GLY A 327 -10.22 -14.52 -9.97
CA GLY A 327 -10.66 -15.29 -11.13
C GLY A 327 -9.99 -14.85 -12.43
N SER A 328 -10.41 -15.45 -13.53
CA SER A 328 -9.79 -15.32 -14.86
C SER A 328 -10.48 -14.33 -15.81
N GLU A 329 -11.58 -13.70 -15.39
CA GLU A 329 -12.28 -12.69 -16.18
C GLU A 329 -11.46 -11.39 -16.20
N TYR A 330 -11.30 -10.79 -17.39
CA TYR A 330 -10.57 -9.55 -17.63
C TYR A 330 -11.43 -8.57 -18.45
N GLY A 331 -11.10 -7.29 -18.40
CA GLY A 331 -11.78 -6.26 -19.19
C GLY A 331 -13.17 -5.86 -18.68
N GLU A 332 -13.90 -5.07 -19.46
CA GLU A 332 -15.33 -4.79 -19.27
C GLU A 332 -15.68 -4.35 -17.82
N GLN A 333 -16.53 -5.09 -17.11
CA GLN A 333 -17.02 -4.74 -15.79
C GLN A 333 -16.32 -5.53 -14.66
N THR A 334 -15.12 -6.04 -14.91
CA THR A 334 -14.35 -6.84 -13.95
C THR A 334 -13.74 -6.00 -12.82
N ARG A 335 -13.06 -6.65 -11.88
CA ARG A 335 -12.42 -5.99 -10.73
C ARG A 335 -11.34 -5.02 -11.20
N TRP A 336 -11.39 -3.80 -10.69
CA TRP A 336 -10.44 -2.73 -11.00
C TRP A 336 -10.14 -1.90 -9.76
N LEU A 337 -8.88 -1.94 -9.31
CA LEU A 337 -8.34 -0.97 -8.35
C LEU A 337 -7.23 -0.17 -9.02
N LEU A 338 -6.94 1.03 -8.51
CA LEU A 338 -5.68 1.72 -8.75
C LEU A 338 -4.73 1.49 -7.58
N ARG A 339 -3.44 1.36 -7.84
CA ARG A 339 -2.39 1.38 -6.81
C ARG A 339 -1.50 2.60 -6.99
N THR A 340 -1.15 3.23 -5.87
CA THR A 340 -0.04 4.18 -5.75
C THR A 340 0.65 3.98 -4.41
N TYR A 341 1.79 4.64 -4.19
CA TYR A 341 2.56 4.53 -2.96
C TYR A 341 2.64 5.85 -2.20
N GLY A 342 2.69 5.73 -0.87
CA GLY A 342 3.02 6.81 0.05
C GLY A 342 4.39 6.61 0.68
N LEU A 343 5.18 7.68 0.74
CA LEU A 343 6.48 7.67 1.43
C LEU A 343 6.68 8.99 2.18
N GLU A 344 7.15 8.93 3.42
CA GLU A 344 7.66 10.13 4.10
C GLU A 344 9.04 10.50 3.52
N ILE A 345 9.09 11.63 2.81
CA ILE A 345 10.25 12.00 1.98
C ILE A 345 11.22 12.99 2.63
N THR A 346 11.10 13.24 3.94
CA THR A 346 11.91 14.26 4.65
C THR A 346 13.42 13.98 4.59
N ASP A 347 13.81 12.71 4.58
CA ASP A 347 15.22 12.26 4.63
C ASP A 347 15.69 11.59 3.32
N ILE A 348 14.98 11.85 2.22
CA ILE A 348 15.35 11.35 0.89
C ILE A 348 16.44 12.23 0.30
N ASP A 349 17.55 11.60 -0.08
CA ASP A 349 18.66 12.30 -0.73
C ASP A 349 18.27 12.68 -2.16
N PRO A 350 18.66 13.88 -2.67
CA PRO A 350 18.40 14.27 -4.05
C PRO A 350 18.83 13.25 -5.10
N SER A 351 19.89 12.47 -4.84
CA SER A 351 20.39 11.43 -5.76
C SER A 351 19.50 10.19 -5.86
N GLN A 352 18.55 10.03 -4.92
CA GLN A 352 17.57 8.93 -4.88
C GLN A 352 16.32 9.22 -5.73
N TRP A 353 16.24 10.38 -6.36
CA TRP A 353 15.22 10.73 -7.35
C TRP A 353 15.72 10.48 -8.77
N HIS A 354 14.79 10.19 -9.69
CA HIS A 354 15.09 10.26 -11.11
C HIS A 354 15.25 11.70 -11.57
N GLU A 355 16.18 11.93 -12.49
CA GLU A 355 16.40 13.25 -13.06
C GLU A 355 15.13 13.75 -13.76
N GLY A 356 14.73 14.98 -13.44
CA GLY A 356 13.54 15.62 -14.03
C GLY A 356 12.20 15.13 -13.47
N SER A 357 12.18 14.32 -12.41
CA SER A 357 10.95 13.93 -11.71
C SER A 357 10.97 14.35 -10.24
N ASP A 358 9.82 14.76 -9.73
CA ASP A 358 9.57 15.11 -8.33
C ASP A 358 8.73 14.06 -7.57
N PHE A 359 8.43 12.93 -8.22
CA PHE A 359 7.67 11.82 -7.65
C PHE A 359 8.29 10.44 -7.92
N LYS A 360 9.16 10.31 -8.93
CA LYS A 360 9.77 9.04 -9.34
C LYS A 360 11.11 8.83 -8.63
N LEU A 361 11.16 7.82 -7.78
CA LEU A 361 12.33 7.39 -7.04
C LEU A 361 13.16 6.38 -7.83
N TYR A 362 14.46 6.40 -7.59
CA TYR A 362 15.41 5.43 -8.13
C TYR A 362 15.42 4.15 -7.27
N PRO A 363 15.63 2.96 -7.86
CA PRO A 363 15.73 2.69 -9.28
C PRO A 363 14.39 2.80 -9.97
#